data_AF-M5RM09-F1
#
_entry.id   AF-M5RM09-F1
#
_cell.length_a   1.000
_cell.length_b   1.000
_cell.length_c   1.000
_cell.angle_alpha   90.00
_cell.angle_beta   90.00
_cell.angle_gamma   90.00
#
_symmetry.space_group_name_H-M   'P 1'
#
loop_
_entity.id
_entity.type
_entity.pdbx_description
1 polymer ?
#
loop_
_entity_poly.entity_id
_entity_poly.type
_entity_poly.pdbx_seq_one_letter_code
_entity_poly.pdbx_strand_id
1 'polypeptide(L)'
;MKIWFISDTHNEHLRLQVPEVDIVIHCGDESTDGDATKNEPEARRFFDWYSELNVPTKVFVPGNHSTAVEQGLIRAEEYPDIRFLVHESMHWNSLHLFGSPYTPRFHDWAYMKKRKQLDHVWQAVPDDVDILITHTPPKGVLDLTHDKATKELIQVGCMALRHHVEQRIKPQIHAFGHLHDEKGISNYGIFTRGATQFINCSCCNLAAKLTNNGFVIEL
;
A
#
# COMPACT_ATOMS: atom_id res chain seq x y z
N MET A 1 13.81 -13.91 8.42
CA MET A 1 13.38 -13.57 7.03
C MET A 1 13.30 -12.07 6.90
N LYS A 2 13.85 -11.45 5.85
CA LYS A 2 13.84 -9.99 5.67
C LYS A 2 12.81 -9.55 4.65
N ILE A 3 11.91 -8.67 5.06
CA ILE A 3 10.83 -8.12 4.25
C ILE A 3 11.07 -6.63 4.05
N TRP A 4 11.09 -6.18 2.80
CA TRP A 4 11.17 -4.76 2.46
C TRP A 4 9.79 -4.22 2.07
N PHE A 5 9.25 -3.30 2.89
CA PHE A 5 8.00 -2.60 2.62
C PHE A 5 8.28 -1.22 2.03
N ILE A 6 7.65 -0.96 0.89
CA ILE A 6 7.64 0.34 0.20
C ILE A 6 6.22 0.66 -0.26
N SER A 7 5.93 1.92 -0.53
CA SER A 7 4.67 2.39 -1.10
C SER A 7 4.86 3.81 -1.65
N ASP A 8 3.91 4.28 -2.45
CA ASP A 8 3.82 5.68 -2.88
C ASP A 8 5.14 6.18 -3.49
N THR A 9 5.70 5.35 -4.37
CA THR A 9 6.97 5.66 -5.03
C THR A 9 6.78 6.72 -6.11
N HIS A 10 5.58 6.88 -6.68
CA HIS A 10 5.21 7.96 -7.59
C HIS A 10 6.29 8.31 -8.62
N ASN A 11 6.72 7.32 -9.41
CA ASN A 11 7.78 7.46 -10.42
C ASN A 11 9.22 7.70 -9.90
N GLU A 12 9.45 7.73 -8.59
CA GLU A 12 10.79 7.95 -8.00
C GLU A 12 11.51 6.63 -7.65
N HIS A 13 10.97 5.48 -8.06
CA HIS A 13 11.47 4.13 -7.73
C HIS A 13 12.95 3.90 -8.10
N LEU A 14 13.44 4.48 -9.20
CA LEU A 14 14.85 4.37 -9.60
C LEU A 14 15.84 5.01 -8.61
N ARG A 15 15.34 5.83 -7.69
CA ARG A 15 16.16 6.50 -6.66
C ARG A 15 16.20 5.73 -5.33
N LEU A 16 15.41 4.67 -5.20
CA LEU A 16 15.42 3.81 -4.01
C LEU A 16 16.74 3.07 -3.89
N GLN A 17 17.23 2.96 -2.66
CA GLN A 17 18.33 2.07 -2.32
C GLN A 17 17.76 0.69 -2.03
N VAL A 18 18.02 -0.27 -2.92
CA VAL A 18 17.50 -1.64 -2.81
C VAL A 18 18.31 -2.41 -1.77
N PRO A 19 17.70 -2.85 -0.65
CA PRO A 19 18.38 -3.65 0.36
C PRO A 19 18.47 -5.13 -0.04
N GLU A 20 19.38 -5.88 0.59
CA GLU A 20 19.39 -7.34 0.49
C GLU A 20 18.28 -7.95 1.37
N VAL A 21 17.22 -8.44 0.71
CA VAL A 21 16.01 -8.96 1.36
C VAL A 21 15.46 -10.18 0.62
N ASP A 22 14.61 -10.94 1.29
CA ASP A 22 14.00 -12.15 0.74
C ASP A 22 12.74 -11.83 -0.08
N ILE A 23 12.04 -10.76 0.31
CA ILE A 23 10.81 -10.30 -0.32
C ILE A 23 10.73 -8.77 -0.29
N VAL A 24 10.20 -8.20 -1.36
CA VAL A 24 9.78 -6.79 -1.42
C VAL A 24 8.27 -6.73 -1.62
N ILE A 25 7.61 -5.84 -0.89
CA ILE A 25 6.17 -5.62 -0.91
C ILE A 25 5.90 -4.14 -1.17
N HIS A 26 5.28 -3.82 -2.30
CA HIS A 26 4.86 -2.47 -2.65
C HIS A 26 3.36 -2.27 -2.35
N CYS A 27 3.02 -1.31 -1.49
CA CYS A 27 1.65 -1.13 -0.95
C CYS A 27 0.78 -0.12 -1.73
N GLY A 28 1.16 0.19 -2.96
CA GLY A 28 0.37 0.98 -3.92
C GLY A 28 1.05 2.26 -4.36
N ASP A 29 0.49 2.88 -5.40
CA ASP A 29 0.91 4.17 -5.96
C ASP A 29 2.34 4.17 -6.54
N GLU A 30 2.57 3.24 -7.48
CA GLU A 30 3.75 3.15 -8.33
C GLU A 30 3.88 4.32 -9.32
N SER A 31 2.73 4.85 -9.74
CA SER A 31 2.55 5.90 -10.74
C SER A 31 1.85 7.13 -10.14
N THR A 32 1.55 8.13 -10.98
CA THR A 32 1.01 9.41 -10.51
C THR A 32 -0.14 9.93 -11.37
N ASP A 33 -0.10 9.79 -12.70
CA ASP A 33 -1.15 10.39 -13.53
C ASP A 33 -2.52 9.71 -13.29
N GLY A 34 -3.59 10.48 -13.23
CA GLY A 34 -4.95 9.94 -13.07
C GLY A 34 -5.55 9.42 -14.39
N ASP A 35 -5.03 9.85 -15.54
CA ASP A 35 -5.43 9.38 -16.87
C ASP A 35 -4.71 8.08 -17.21
N ALA A 36 -5.47 7.02 -17.53
CA ALA A 36 -4.94 5.69 -17.75
C ALA A 36 -3.89 5.62 -18.87
N THR A 37 -4.03 6.40 -19.94
CA THR A 37 -3.11 6.37 -21.10
C THR A 37 -1.76 7.03 -20.79
N LYS A 38 -1.76 8.03 -19.91
CA LYS A 38 -0.53 8.65 -19.41
C LYS A 38 0.08 7.88 -18.24
N ASN A 39 -0.77 7.26 -17.44
CA ASN A 39 -0.38 6.41 -16.31
C ASN A 39 0.29 5.11 -16.78
N GLU A 40 -0.16 4.51 -17.89
CA GLU A 40 0.41 3.27 -18.42
C GLU A 40 1.95 3.31 -18.59
N PRO A 41 2.55 4.28 -19.31
CA PRO A 41 4.01 4.33 -19.43
C PRO A 41 4.72 4.64 -18.10
N GLU A 42 4.07 5.27 -17.12
CA GLU A 42 4.61 5.42 -15.76
C GLU A 42 4.69 4.07 -15.04
N ALA A 43 3.58 3.34 -15.06
CA ALA A 43 3.45 2.03 -14.45
C ALA A 43 4.40 1.02 -15.11
N ARG A 44 4.52 1.00 -16.45
CA ARG A 44 5.47 0.11 -17.16
C ARG A 44 6.90 0.31 -16.69
N ARG A 45 7.38 1.56 -16.60
CA ARG A 45 8.74 1.84 -16.09
C ARG A 45 8.95 1.28 -14.69
N PHE A 46 7.96 1.42 -13.82
CA PHE A 46 8.02 0.85 -12.47
C PHE A 46 8.09 -0.67 -12.52
N PHE A 47 7.19 -1.35 -13.24
CA PHE A 47 7.14 -2.80 -13.26
C PHE A 47 8.35 -3.44 -13.97
N ASP A 48 8.91 -2.76 -14.98
CA ASP A 48 10.17 -3.16 -15.62
C ASP A 48 11.31 -3.13 -14.58
N TRP A 49 11.49 -2.01 -13.87
CA TRP A 49 12.46 -1.89 -12.77
C TRP A 49 12.21 -2.91 -11.65
N TYR A 50 10.95 -3.08 -11.24
CA TYR A 50 10.59 -3.95 -10.12
C TYR A 50 10.86 -5.43 -10.44
N SER A 51 10.67 -5.83 -11.71
CA SER A 51 11.00 -7.16 -12.22
C SER A 51 12.51 -7.43 -12.19
N GLU A 52 13.32 -6.42 -12.51
CA GLU A 52 14.79 -6.50 -12.53
C GLU A 52 15.45 -6.54 -11.15
N LEU A 53 14.72 -6.24 -10.07
CA LEU A 53 15.27 -6.31 -8.72
C LEU A 53 15.83 -7.71 -8.41
N ASN A 54 17.04 -7.75 -7.85
CA ASN A 54 17.63 -8.98 -7.32
C ASN A 54 17.03 -9.35 -5.94
N VAL A 55 15.70 -9.44 -5.88
CA VAL A 55 14.92 -9.85 -4.71
C VAL A 55 14.11 -11.10 -5.09
N PRO A 56 14.20 -12.21 -4.34
CA PRO A 56 13.57 -13.47 -4.73
C PRO A 56 12.06 -13.43 -4.89
N THR A 57 11.34 -12.67 -4.06
CA THR A 57 9.87 -12.54 -4.14
C THR A 57 9.48 -11.07 -4.24
N LYS A 58 8.62 -10.73 -5.20
CA LYS A 58 8.08 -9.38 -5.41
C LYS A 58 6.57 -9.41 -5.32
N VAL A 59 5.99 -8.57 -4.45
CA VAL A 59 4.55 -8.47 -4.24
C VAL A 59 4.10 -7.04 -4.47
N PHE A 60 3.04 -6.87 -5.24
CA PHE A 60 2.47 -5.56 -5.54
C PHE A 60 0.98 -5.55 -5.19
N VAL A 61 0.58 -4.57 -4.38
CA VAL A 61 -0.82 -4.20 -4.17
C VAL A 61 -1.05 -2.85 -4.85
N PRO A 62 -2.05 -2.70 -5.74
CA PRO A 62 -2.35 -1.42 -6.35
C PRO A 62 -2.80 -0.36 -5.32
N GLY A 63 -2.60 0.91 -5.66
CA GLY A 63 -3.14 2.06 -4.92
C GLY A 63 -4.09 2.89 -5.78
N ASN A 64 -4.46 4.08 -5.29
CA ASN A 64 -5.39 4.94 -6.03
C ASN A 64 -4.79 5.62 -7.27
N HIS A 65 -3.48 5.65 -7.41
CA HIS A 65 -2.78 6.10 -8.61
C HIS A 65 -2.43 4.96 -9.57
N SER A 66 -2.87 3.72 -9.32
CA SER A 66 -2.67 2.57 -10.22
C SER A 66 -3.76 2.47 -11.30
N THR A 67 -4.12 3.58 -11.95
CA THR A 67 -5.26 3.64 -12.90
C THR A 67 -5.06 2.73 -14.11
N ALA A 68 -3.85 2.63 -14.66
CA ALA A 68 -3.58 1.74 -15.78
C ALA A 68 -3.77 0.26 -15.41
N VAL A 69 -3.47 -0.10 -14.16
CA VAL A 69 -3.74 -1.45 -13.62
C VAL A 69 -5.25 -1.67 -13.49
N GLU A 70 -6.00 -0.73 -12.89
CA GLU A 70 -7.47 -0.86 -12.74
C GLU A 70 -8.18 -0.98 -14.09
N GLN A 71 -7.72 -0.26 -15.11
CA GLN A 71 -8.30 -0.29 -16.45
C GLN A 71 -7.79 -1.45 -17.33
N GLY A 72 -6.90 -2.29 -16.81
CA GLY A 72 -6.38 -3.47 -17.53
C GLY A 72 -5.42 -3.13 -18.68
N LEU A 73 -4.83 -1.94 -18.68
CA LEU A 73 -3.73 -1.57 -19.58
C LEU A 73 -2.40 -2.18 -19.13
N ILE A 74 -2.29 -2.45 -17.82
CA ILE A 74 -1.26 -3.29 -17.22
C ILE A 74 -1.94 -4.52 -16.64
N ARG A 75 -1.49 -5.71 -17.05
CA ARG A 75 -2.00 -6.97 -16.54
C ARG A 75 -0.90 -7.79 -15.88
N ALA A 76 -1.26 -8.56 -14.86
CA ALA A 76 -0.32 -9.37 -14.09
C ALA A 76 0.43 -10.39 -14.98
N GLU A 77 -0.19 -10.88 -16.05
CA GLU A 77 0.41 -11.84 -16.98
C GLU A 77 1.58 -11.25 -17.78
N GLU A 78 1.66 -9.91 -17.90
CA GLU A 78 2.80 -9.22 -18.52
C GLU A 78 4.04 -9.26 -17.62
N TYR A 79 3.86 -9.49 -16.31
CA TYR A 79 4.90 -9.41 -15.28
C TYR A 79 4.89 -10.65 -14.37
N PRO A 80 5.20 -11.84 -14.90
CA PRO A 80 5.04 -13.12 -14.19
C PRO A 80 5.92 -13.25 -12.92
N ASP A 81 6.98 -12.46 -12.81
CA ASP A 81 7.87 -12.44 -11.64
C ASP A 81 7.32 -11.59 -10.47
N ILE A 82 6.19 -10.92 -10.67
CA ILE A 82 5.55 -10.05 -9.68
C ILE A 82 4.19 -10.65 -9.30
N ARG A 83 3.97 -10.83 -8.00
CA ARG A 83 2.68 -11.24 -7.46
C ARG A 83 1.79 -10.03 -7.22
N PHE A 84 0.86 -9.80 -8.14
CA PHE A 84 -0.21 -8.83 -7.95
C PHE A 84 -1.23 -9.41 -6.96
N LEU A 85 -1.57 -8.66 -5.92
CA LEU A 85 -2.64 -9.01 -4.99
C LEU A 85 -3.74 -7.94 -5.08
N VAL A 86 -4.80 -8.26 -5.83
CA VAL A 86 -5.94 -7.35 -6.06
C VAL A 86 -7.14 -7.87 -5.29
N HIS A 87 -7.12 -7.67 -3.96
CA HIS A 87 -8.08 -8.26 -3.03
C HIS A 87 -7.99 -9.80 -2.99
N GLU A 88 -6.76 -10.30 -2.84
CA GLU A 88 -6.42 -11.73 -2.94
C GLU A 88 -5.37 -12.15 -1.90
N SER A 89 -5.34 -13.46 -1.63
CA SER A 89 -4.38 -14.12 -0.75
C SER A 89 -3.19 -14.69 -1.52
N MET A 90 -2.05 -14.76 -0.84
CA MET A 90 -0.96 -15.65 -1.21
C MET A 90 -0.30 -16.25 0.03
N HIS A 91 0.37 -17.38 -0.16
CA HIS A 91 1.27 -17.94 0.86
C HIS A 91 2.71 -17.70 0.43
N TRP A 92 3.52 -17.25 1.38
CA TRP A 92 4.95 -17.12 1.22
C TRP A 92 5.64 -17.79 2.40
N ASN A 93 6.29 -18.93 2.14
CA ASN A 93 6.71 -19.87 3.18
C ASN A 93 5.52 -20.25 4.08
N SER A 94 5.64 -20.05 5.39
CA SER A 94 4.58 -20.31 6.37
C SER A 94 3.66 -19.10 6.61
N LEU A 95 3.87 -17.98 5.92
CA LEU A 95 3.12 -16.75 6.15
C LEU A 95 1.97 -16.61 5.15
N HIS A 96 0.78 -16.32 5.67
CA HIS A 96 -0.39 -15.96 4.90
C HIS A 96 -0.43 -14.43 4.69
N LEU A 97 -0.30 -14.01 3.44
CA LEU A 97 -0.38 -12.61 3.02
C LEU A 97 -1.74 -12.36 2.37
N PHE A 98 -2.34 -11.20 2.65
CA PHE A 98 -3.53 -10.72 1.93
C PHE A 98 -3.33 -9.29 1.47
N GLY A 99 -3.56 -9.03 0.19
CA GLY A 99 -3.37 -7.70 -0.42
C GLY A 99 -4.67 -7.13 -0.96
N SER A 100 -4.97 -5.86 -0.67
CA SER A 100 -6.19 -5.19 -1.17
C SER A 100 -6.00 -3.70 -1.48
N PRO A 101 -6.38 -3.24 -2.68
CA PRO A 101 -6.15 -1.86 -3.10
C PRO A 101 -7.23 -0.87 -2.62
N TYR A 102 -8.35 -1.37 -2.09
CA TYR A 102 -9.54 -0.54 -1.88
C TYR A 102 -9.37 0.53 -0.81
N THR A 103 -9.69 1.77 -1.19
CA THR A 103 -9.55 2.97 -0.36
C THR A 103 -10.90 3.69 -0.19
N PRO A 104 -11.17 4.31 0.99
CA PRO A 104 -12.32 5.19 1.15
C PRO A 104 -12.34 6.30 0.11
N ARG A 105 -13.43 6.42 -0.65
CA ARG A 105 -13.57 7.42 -1.71
C ARG A 105 -13.28 8.83 -1.21
N PHE A 106 -12.34 9.48 -1.87
CA PHE A 106 -12.00 10.90 -1.71
C PHE A 106 -12.15 11.66 -3.04
N HIS A 107 -11.64 11.08 -4.11
CA HIS A 107 -11.80 11.51 -5.51
C HIS A 107 -12.31 10.34 -6.36
N ASP A 108 -12.55 10.58 -7.66
CA ASP A 108 -12.85 9.53 -8.64
C ASP A 108 -11.55 8.95 -9.21
N TRP A 109 -10.70 8.43 -8.32
CA TRP A 109 -9.45 7.72 -8.62
C TRP A 109 -9.64 6.20 -8.58
N ALA A 110 -8.58 5.46 -8.90
CA ALA A 110 -8.61 4.01 -8.93
C ALA A 110 -8.93 3.39 -7.56
N TYR A 111 -9.61 2.25 -7.56
CA TYR A 111 -9.92 1.42 -6.40
C TYR A 111 -10.68 2.14 -5.27
N MET A 112 -11.43 3.20 -5.60
CA MET A 112 -12.21 3.96 -4.64
C MET A 112 -13.56 3.31 -4.32
N LYS A 113 -13.80 3.02 -3.04
CA LYS A 113 -15.09 2.49 -2.55
C LYS A 113 -15.78 3.48 -1.60
N LYS A 114 -17.11 3.54 -1.64
CA LYS A 114 -17.87 4.35 -0.68
C LYS A 114 -17.66 3.77 0.72
N ARG A 115 -17.48 4.61 1.74
CA ARG A 115 -17.24 4.17 3.13
C ARG A 115 -18.24 3.10 3.61
N LYS A 116 -19.52 3.23 3.24
CA LYS A 116 -20.58 2.26 3.58
C LYS A 116 -20.44 0.86 2.94
N GLN A 117 -19.61 0.71 1.90
CA GLN A 117 -19.37 -0.56 1.21
C GLN A 117 -18.13 -1.28 1.76
N LEU A 118 -17.26 -0.56 2.47
CA LEU A 118 -15.97 -1.09 2.90
C LEU A 118 -16.09 -2.21 3.94
N ASP A 119 -17.13 -2.19 4.78
CA ASP A 119 -17.36 -3.31 5.70
C ASP A 119 -17.51 -4.64 4.95
N HIS A 120 -18.31 -4.66 3.89
CA HIS A 120 -18.50 -5.86 3.07
C HIS A 120 -17.22 -6.28 2.34
N VAL A 121 -16.40 -5.32 1.90
CA VAL A 121 -15.08 -5.62 1.32
C VAL A 121 -14.21 -6.33 2.35
N TRP A 122 -14.14 -5.82 3.58
CA TRP A 122 -13.24 -6.37 4.60
C TRP A 122 -13.75 -7.69 5.21
N GLN A 123 -15.04 -7.98 5.14
CA GLN A 123 -15.61 -9.28 5.51
C GLN A 123 -15.01 -10.45 4.70
N ALA A 124 -14.58 -10.22 3.47
CA ALA A 124 -13.99 -11.26 2.61
C ALA A 124 -12.53 -11.60 2.96
N VAL A 125 -11.85 -10.76 3.75
CA VAL A 125 -10.48 -11.01 4.18
C VAL A 125 -10.46 -12.17 5.19
N PRO A 126 -9.60 -13.19 5.03
CA PRO A 126 -9.49 -14.29 6.01
C PRO A 126 -9.08 -13.84 7.42
N ASP A 127 -9.44 -14.63 8.43
CA ASP A 127 -9.14 -14.35 9.84
C ASP A 127 -7.68 -14.68 10.21
N ASP A 128 -7.01 -15.52 9.43
CA ASP A 128 -5.69 -16.11 9.68
C ASP A 128 -4.59 -15.47 8.82
N VAL A 129 -4.72 -14.18 8.50
CA VAL A 129 -3.72 -13.43 7.75
C VAL A 129 -2.60 -12.99 8.69
N ASP A 130 -1.35 -13.39 8.39
CA ASP A 130 -0.18 -12.96 9.14
C ASP A 130 0.27 -11.54 8.75
N ILE A 131 0.22 -11.24 7.44
CA ILE A 131 0.62 -9.94 6.89
C ILE A 131 -0.52 -9.40 6.02
N LEU A 132 -1.18 -8.35 6.51
CA LEU A 132 -2.19 -7.61 5.76
C LEU A 132 -1.54 -6.45 5.03
N ILE A 133 -1.82 -6.32 3.74
CA ILE A 133 -1.30 -5.26 2.88
C ILE A 133 -2.50 -4.51 2.29
N THR A 134 -2.63 -3.23 2.62
CA THR A 134 -3.67 -2.38 2.03
C THR A 134 -3.06 -1.09 1.55
N HIS A 135 -3.68 -0.42 0.58
CA HIS A 135 -3.22 0.93 0.26
C HIS A 135 -3.66 1.93 1.35
N THR A 136 -4.95 1.90 1.73
CA THR A 136 -5.48 2.76 2.80
C THR A 136 -4.98 2.36 4.20
N PRO A 137 -4.68 3.31 5.09
CA PRO A 137 -4.49 3.03 6.52
C PRO A 137 -5.82 2.72 7.22
N PRO A 138 -5.81 1.95 8.32
CA PRO A 138 -6.94 1.87 9.25
C PRO A 138 -7.08 3.19 10.03
N LYS A 139 -8.32 3.59 10.35
CA LYS A 139 -8.56 4.88 11.02
C LYS A 139 -7.86 4.99 12.37
N GLY A 140 -7.20 6.11 12.62
CA GLY A 140 -6.49 6.40 13.85
C GLY A 140 -5.13 5.70 13.97
N VAL A 141 -4.53 5.32 12.84
CA VAL A 141 -3.18 4.77 12.76
C VAL A 141 -2.48 5.42 11.57
N LEU A 142 -1.52 6.31 11.86
CA LEU A 142 -0.67 6.94 10.84
C LEU A 142 -1.48 7.53 9.66
N ASP A 143 -2.63 8.13 9.99
CA ASP A 143 -3.65 8.58 9.03
C ASP A 143 -4.08 10.05 9.25
N LEU A 144 -3.19 10.85 9.81
CA LEU A 144 -3.44 12.26 10.12
C LEU A 144 -3.20 13.13 8.88
N THR A 145 -4.08 14.10 8.66
CA THR A 145 -3.88 15.16 7.66
C THR A 145 -4.66 16.41 8.08
N HIS A 146 -4.39 17.56 7.45
CA HIS A 146 -5.21 18.75 7.61
C HIS A 146 -6.42 18.71 6.66
N ASP A 147 -7.60 18.97 7.20
CA ASP A 147 -8.81 19.15 6.39
C ASP A 147 -8.62 20.30 5.39
N LYS A 148 -9.02 20.09 4.13
CA LYS A 148 -8.81 21.08 3.07
C LYS A 148 -9.55 22.39 3.35
N ALA A 149 -10.74 22.33 3.96
CA ALA A 149 -11.59 23.48 4.22
C ALA A 149 -11.33 24.12 5.58
N THR A 150 -11.29 23.34 6.66
CA THR A 150 -11.16 23.87 8.03
C THR A 150 -9.72 24.07 8.48
N LYS A 151 -8.77 23.40 7.82
CA LYS A 151 -7.35 23.30 8.24
C LYS A 151 -7.17 22.65 9.60
N GLU A 152 -8.17 21.95 10.12
CA GLU A 152 -8.06 21.19 11.36
C GLU A 152 -7.37 19.85 11.10
N LEU A 153 -6.68 19.33 12.11
CA LEU A 153 -6.12 17.99 12.08
C LEU A 153 -7.25 16.96 12.15
N ILE A 154 -7.30 16.06 11.17
CA ILE A 154 -8.30 15.01 11.06
C ILE A 154 -7.67 13.65 10.78
N GLN A 155 -8.35 12.58 11.20
CA GLN A 155 -7.98 11.19 10.90
C GLN A 155 -8.87 10.66 9.78
N VAL A 156 -8.27 10.32 8.63
CA VAL A 156 -9.02 10.01 7.40
C VAL A 156 -9.05 8.53 7.02
N GLY A 157 -8.34 7.67 7.76
CA GLY A 157 -8.26 6.24 7.49
C GLY A 157 -9.61 5.52 7.51
N CYS A 158 -9.57 4.23 7.19
CA CYS A 158 -10.77 3.42 7.08
C CYS A 158 -11.23 2.87 8.45
N MET A 159 -12.39 3.32 8.93
CA MET A 159 -12.96 2.83 10.19
C MET A 159 -13.38 1.36 10.11
N ALA A 160 -13.95 0.92 8.99
CA ALA A 160 -14.33 -0.47 8.80
C ALA A 160 -13.09 -1.38 8.84
N LEU A 161 -12.02 -1.00 8.14
CA LEU A 161 -10.74 -1.72 8.17
C LEU A 161 -10.19 -1.84 9.58
N ARG A 162 -10.19 -0.72 10.33
CA ARG A 162 -9.78 -0.71 11.75
C ARG A 162 -10.55 -1.75 12.56
N HIS A 163 -11.87 -1.81 12.40
CA HIS A 163 -12.70 -2.76 13.13
C HIS A 163 -12.32 -4.21 12.80
N HIS A 164 -12.18 -4.56 11.52
CA HIS A 164 -11.81 -5.93 11.12
C HIS A 164 -10.41 -6.32 11.59
N VAL A 165 -9.45 -5.41 11.50
CA VAL A 165 -8.07 -5.62 11.99
C VAL A 165 -8.04 -5.85 13.50
N GLU A 166 -8.73 -5.02 14.28
CA GLU A 166 -8.71 -5.11 15.74
C GLU A 166 -9.52 -6.31 16.28
N GLN A 167 -10.63 -6.67 15.63
CA GLN A 167 -11.57 -7.63 16.19
C GLN A 167 -11.38 -9.06 15.65
N ARG A 168 -10.94 -9.21 14.40
CA ARG A 168 -10.96 -10.50 13.70
C ARG A 168 -9.60 -10.88 13.14
N ILE A 169 -9.11 -10.13 12.15
CA ILE A 169 -7.92 -10.48 11.36
C ILE A 169 -6.66 -10.49 12.23
N LYS A 170 -6.46 -9.44 13.05
CA LYS A 170 -5.34 -9.32 14.01
C LYS A 170 -3.98 -9.77 13.43
N PRO A 171 -3.58 -9.26 12.25
CA PRO A 171 -2.35 -9.70 11.61
C PRO A 171 -1.13 -9.31 12.46
N GLN A 172 -0.03 -10.03 12.30
CA GLN A 172 1.24 -9.63 12.93
C GLN A 172 1.73 -8.29 12.34
N ILE A 173 1.62 -8.13 11.02
CA ILE A 173 1.97 -6.89 10.31
C ILE A 173 0.77 -6.40 9.49
N HIS A 174 0.49 -5.10 9.59
CA HIS A 174 -0.38 -4.40 8.64
C HIS A 174 0.41 -3.29 7.96
N ALA A 175 0.82 -3.52 6.71
CA ALA A 175 1.56 -2.56 5.91
C ALA A 175 0.65 -1.80 4.93
N PHE A 176 0.90 -0.51 4.79
CA PHE A 176 0.12 0.38 3.92
C PHE A 176 0.89 1.65 3.56
N GLY A 177 0.28 2.51 2.74
CA GLY A 177 0.83 3.79 2.32
C GLY A 177 -0.23 4.89 2.35
N HIS A 178 -0.41 5.57 1.21
CA HIS A 178 -1.47 6.54 0.91
C HIS A 178 -1.36 7.89 1.63
N LEU A 179 -1.06 7.89 2.93
CA LEU A 179 -0.97 9.10 3.75
C LEU A 179 0.48 9.49 3.96
N HIS A 180 0.88 10.57 3.31
CA HIS A 180 2.25 11.08 3.34
C HIS A 180 2.49 11.99 4.54
N ASP A 181 3.77 12.22 4.82
CA ASP A 181 4.19 13.28 5.74
C ASP A 181 3.83 14.65 5.17
N GLU A 182 3.34 15.51 6.06
CA GLU A 182 3.02 16.90 5.78
C GLU A 182 3.58 17.80 6.88
N LYS A 183 3.51 19.12 6.71
CA LYS A 183 4.14 20.05 7.66
C LYS A 183 3.56 19.85 9.07
N GLY A 184 4.39 19.34 9.99
CA GLY A 184 4.01 19.10 11.38
C GLY A 184 3.32 17.75 11.64
N ILE A 185 3.19 16.89 10.63
CA ILE A 185 2.63 15.54 10.76
C ILE A 185 3.59 14.54 10.13
N SER A 186 3.94 13.51 10.91
CA SER A 186 4.63 12.34 10.38
C SER A 186 3.69 11.15 10.42
N ASN A 187 3.32 10.68 9.23
CA ASN A 187 2.56 9.46 9.02
C ASN A 187 3.48 8.30 8.64
N TYR A 188 4.60 8.55 7.93
CA TYR A 188 5.62 7.54 7.67
C TYR A 188 6.18 7.01 9.00
N GLY A 189 6.11 5.70 9.21
CA GLY A 189 6.53 5.14 10.48
C GLY A 189 6.00 3.76 10.79
N ILE A 190 6.44 3.27 11.94
CA ILE A 190 5.95 2.04 12.56
C ILE A 190 5.19 2.42 13.83
N PHE A 191 3.96 1.90 13.95
CA PHE A 191 3.13 2.06 15.12
C PHE A 191 2.64 0.69 15.58
N THR A 192 2.77 0.37 16.86
CA THR A 192 2.31 -0.92 17.40
C THR A 192 1.06 -0.71 18.27
N ARG A 193 0.03 -1.52 18.05
CA ARG A 193 -1.15 -1.57 18.91
C ARG A 193 -1.63 -3.00 19.08
N GLY A 194 -1.65 -3.47 20.32
CA GLY A 194 -1.88 -4.88 20.61
C GLY A 194 -0.74 -5.73 20.06
N ALA A 195 -1.07 -6.83 19.37
CA ALA A 195 -0.11 -7.71 18.73
C ALA A 195 0.28 -7.27 17.30
N THR A 196 -0.43 -6.28 16.71
CA THR A 196 -0.22 -5.85 15.33
C THR A 196 0.77 -4.70 15.26
N GLN A 197 1.77 -4.86 14.40
CA GLN A 197 2.66 -3.80 13.96
C GLN A 197 2.11 -3.16 12.67
N PHE A 198 1.80 -1.87 12.72
CA PHE A 198 1.32 -1.10 11.59
C PHE A 198 2.49 -0.35 10.96
N ILE A 199 2.62 -0.42 9.64
CA ILE A 199 3.73 0.18 8.90
C ILE A 199 3.17 1.04 7.79
N ASN A 200 3.30 2.37 7.93
CA ASN A 200 3.10 3.27 6.81
C ASN A 200 4.44 3.42 6.09
N CYS A 201 4.58 2.77 4.94
CA CYS A 201 5.81 2.72 4.15
C CYS A 201 5.80 3.69 2.94
N SER A 202 5.05 4.78 3.00
CA SER A 202 5.04 5.83 1.96
C SER A 202 6.45 6.41 1.77
N CYS A 203 7.03 6.20 0.58
CA CYS A 203 8.40 6.62 0.28
C CYS A 203 8.51 8.11 -0.12
N CYS A 204 7.44 8.67 -0.67
CA CYS A 204 7.38 10.07 -1.06
C CYS A 204 6.65 10.95 -0.06
N ASN A 205 6.97 12.25 -0.09
CA ASN A 205 6.14 13.28 0.56
C ASN A 205 5.02 13.78 -0.36
N LEU A 206 4.20 14.73 0.10
CA LEU A 206 3.11 15.32 -0.69
C LEU A 206 3.52 15.98 -2.02
N ALA A 207 4.81 16.29 -2.23
CA ALA A 207 5.32 16.83 -3.48
C ALA A 207 5.82 15.74 -4.44
N ALA A 208 5.48 14.47 -4.18
CA ALA A 208 5.99 13.29 -4.90
C ALA A 208 7.53 13.29 -4.97
N LYS A 209 8.18 13.62 -3.86
CA LYS A 209 9.63 13.53 -3.73
C LYS A 209 10.00 12.47 -2.73
N LEU A 210 10.92 11.59 -3.15
CA LEU A 210 11.48 10.54 -2.32
C LEU A 210 12.14 11.14 -1.07
N THR A 211 11.72 10.69 0.10
CA THR A 211 12.27 11.12 1.40
C THR A 211 12.90 9.98 2.21
N ASN A 212 12.57 8.73 1.87
CA ASN A 212 13.05 7.53 2.55
C ASN A 212 13.11 6.35 1.58
N ASN A 213 13.61 5.19 2.05
CA ASN A 213 13.70 3.96 1.27
C ASN A 213 12.74 2.87 1.79
N GLY A 214 11.67 3.24 2.49
CA GLY A 214 10.77 2.28 3.15
C GLY A 214 11.39 1.60 4.38
N PHE A 215 10.83 0.45 4.76
CA PHE A 215 11.22 -0.30 5.96
C PHE A 215 11.69 -1.71 5.63
N VAL A 216 12.80 -2.13 6.23
CA VAL A 216 13.18 -3.54 6.27
C VAL A 216 12.81 -4.10 7.64
N ILE A 217 11.95 -5.12 7.65
CA ILE A 217 11.54 -5.84 8.85
C ILE A 217 12.13 -7.25 8.82
N GLU A 218 12.72 -7.66 9.93
CA GLU A 218 13.20 -9.02 10.12
C GLU A 218 12.21 -9.79 10.98
N LEU A 219 11.68 -10.89 10.43
CA LEU A 219 10.84 -11.88 11.10
C LEU A 219 11.67 -13.06 11.58
#